data_AF-A0A2T2S3X4-F1
#
_entry.id   AF-A0A2T2S3X4-F1
#
_cell.length_a   1.000
_cell.length_b   1.000
_cell.length_c   1.000
_cell.angle_alpha   90.00
_cell.angle_beta   90.00
_cell.angle_gamma   90.00
#
_symmetry.space_group_name_H-M   'P 1'
#
loop_
_entity.id
_entity.type
_entity.pdbx_description
1 polymer ?
#
loop_
_entity_poly.entity_id
_entity_poly.type
_entity_poly.pdbx_seq_one_letter_code
_entity_poly.pdbx_strand_id
1 'polypeptide(L)'
;MNTHRIARGISLLLVPALLVMVGACTDTAEQQTEETEQAIENELSEFKNDFQSSLSEVDQELDQLAQNVDTTGEEAQAEMQDELEDLRQRRQKLGRRVENLNASGREEFRQTRANLQSQMNEIERDLVVARLETVETKEEFVQAVQAEMKEIDQRMNRLEQELEGAEKNLQSEYEEKLTTLRNEQEDLEETFSELEQAGSQEFEEMRAEVAEDLAALRSELDQATNELRQAISPQTASRDGE
;
A
#
# COMPACT_ATOMS: atom_id res chain seq x y z
N MET A 1 42.70 66.48 -4.14
CA MET A 1 44.09 66.79 -3.70
C MET A 1 43.97 67.86 -2.64
N ASN A 2 44.31 67.75 -1.35
CA ASN A 2 44.98 66.80 -0.45
C ASN A 2 44.28 66.98 0.91
N THR A 3 43.69 65.95 1.54
CA THR A 3 44.28 65.01 2.54
C THR A 3 44.96 65.59 3.77
N HIS A 4 44.59 64.97 4.91
CA HIS A 4 45.19 64.91 6.27
C HIS A 4 44.85 66.03 7.27
N ARG A 5 44.63 65.79 8.57
CA ARG A 5 44.52 64.60 9.43
C ARG A 5 44.01 65.06 10.83
N ILE A 6 42.98 64.38 11.33
CA ILE A 6 42.86 63.73 12.66
C ILE A 6 43.49 64.42 13.89
N ALA A 7 42.66 64.71 14.90
CA ALA A 7 43.05 64.71 16.31
C ALA A 7 41.98 64.00 17.17
N ARG A 8 42.45 63.05 17.97
CA ARG A 8 41.70 62.17 18.88
C ARG A 8 41.18 62.91 20.12
N GLY A 9 39.98 62.56 20.58
CA GLY A 9 39.51 62.81 21.94
C GLY A 9 38.80 61.56 22.47
N ILE A 10 39.37 60.95 23.49
CA ILE A 10 38.89 59.76 24.21
C ILE A 10 37.85 60.23 25.26
N SER A 11 36.68 59.58 25.33
CA SER A 11 35.86 59.55 26.55
C SER A 11 35.01 58.30 26.61
N LEU A 12 35.22 57.53 27.68
CA LEU A 12 34.47 56.37 28.15
C LEU A 12 33.08 56.76 28.67
N LEU A 13 32.07 55.91 28.41
CA LEU A 13 30.86 55.58 29.20
C LEU A 13 30.11 54.53 28.36
N LEU A 14 30.17 53.20 28.59
CA LEU A 14 29.71 52.39 29.73
C LEU A 14 28.20 52.58 30.02
N VAL A 15 27.33 51.83 29.33
CA VAL A 15 26.22 51.00 29.88
C VAL A 15 25.75 50.02 28.78
N PRO A 16 25.64 48.70 29.07
CA PRO A 16 25.10 47.69 28.16
C PRO A 16 23.57 47.58 28.34
N ALA A 17 22.82 47.52 27.23
CA ALA A 17 21.42 47.06 27.25
C ALA A 17 21.32 45.82 26.37
N LEU A 18 21.77 44.71 26.97
CA LEU A 18 21.48 43.35 26.57
C LEU A 18 19.97 43.13 26.78
N LEU A 19 19.18 43.22 25.72
CA LEU A 19 17.78 42.79 25.73
C LEU A 19 17.72 41.40 25.10
N VAL A 20 17.95 40.40 25.97
CA VAL A 20 17.68 38.98 25.71
C VAL A 20 16.17 38.83 25.62
N MET A 21 15.64 38.81 24.39
CA MET A 21 14.32 38.26 24.07
C MET A 21 14.52 36.80 23.62
N VAL A 22 14.91 35.95 24.57
CA VAL A 22 14.96 34.49 24.40
C VAL A 22 14.06 33.92 25.48
N GLY A 23 12.82 33.57 25.13
CA GLY A 23 11.87 33.04 26.09
C GLY A 23 10.41 32.93 25.64
N ALA A 24 10.08 33.26 24.39
CA ALA A 24 8.70 33.17 23.87
C ALA A 24 8.56 32.34 22.57
N CYS A 25 9.63 31.65 22.15
CA CYS A 25 9.59 30.73 21.00
C CYS A 25 9.71 29.25 21.39
N THR A 26 9.91 28.94 22.68
CA THR A 26 10.08 27.56 23.15
C THR A 26 8.73 26.88 23.37
N ASP A 27 7.74 27.59 23.92
CA ASP A 27 6.38 27.04 24.12
C ASP A 27 5.70 26.64 22.80
N THR A 28 5.93 27.39 21.71
CA THR A 28 5.35 27.08 20.39
C THR A 28 6.03 25.89 19.72
N ALA A 29 7.34 25.72 19.91
CA ALA A 29 8.09 24.60 19.32
C ALA A 29 7.84 23.28 20.06
N GLU A 30 7.71 23.31 21.39
CA GLU A 30 7.34 22.13 22.19
C GLU A 30 5.89 21.69 21.88
N GLN A 31 4.96 22.64 21.77
CA GLN A 31 3.55 22.35 21.46
C GLN A 31 3.36 21.80 20.04
N GLN A 32 4.09 22.32 19.04
CA GLN A 32 4.07 21.77 17.67
C GLN A 32 4.68 20.36 17.58
N THR A 33 5.66 20.05 18.44
CA THR A 33 6.29 18.72 18.48
C THR A 33 5.33 17.69 19.07
N GLU A 34 4.68 18.00 20.19
CA GLU A 34 3.70 17.11 20.82
C GLU A 34 2.48 16.83 19.92
N GLU A 35 1.96 17.85 19.22
CA GLU A 35 0.85 17.67 18.27
C GLU A 35 1.25 16.78 17.08
N THR A 36 2.49 16.89 16.61
CA THR A 36 3.01 16.06 15.51
C THR A 36 3.22 14.61 15.94
N GLU A 37 3.75 14.40 17.15
CA GLU A 37 3.94 13.06 17.73
C GLU A 37 2.59 12.34 17.92
N GLN A 38 1.60 13.02 18.50
CA GLN A 38 0.26 12.45 18.68
C GLN A 38 -0.42 12.10 17.35
N ALA A 39 -0.25 12.92 16.32
CA ALA A 39 -0.80 12.62 14.99
C ALA A 39 -0.18 11.34 14.40
N ILE A 40 1.14 11.18 14.52
CA ILE A 40 1.84 9.98 14.04
C ILE A 40 1.41 8.75 14.85
N GLU A 41 1.28 8.85 16.17
CA GLU A 41 0.83 7.75 17.02
C GLU A 41 -0.59 7.27 16.64
N ASN A 42 -1.49 8.21 16.36
CA ASN A 42 -2.86 7.88 15.92
C ASN A 42 -2.85 7.22 14.54
N GLU A 43 -2.16 7.80 13.56
CA GLU A 43 -2.02 7.21 12.21
C GLU A 43 -1.39 5.81 12.26
N LEU A 44 -0.39 5.63 13.13
CA LEU A 44 0.26 4.34 13.35
C LEU A 44 -0.69 3.32 13.97
N SER A 45 -1.48 3.73 14.96
CA SER A 45 -2.47 2.85 15.61
C SER A 45 -3.57 2.43 14.62
N GLU A 46 -4.09 3.37 13.84
CA GLU A 46 -5.08 3.08 12.80
C GLU A 46 -4.51 2.14 11.75
N PHE A 47 -3.31 2.42 11.24
CA PHE A 47 -2.63 1.56 10.29
C PHE A 47 -2.41 0.15 10.84
N LYS A 48 -1.97 0.00 12.10
CA LYS A 48 -1.81 -1.33 12.72
C LYS A 48 -3.13 -2.09 12.76
N ASN A 49 -4.22 -1.44 13.15
CA ASN A 49 -5.54 -2.08 13.26
C ASN A 49 -6.08 -2.50 11.89
N ASP A 50 -6.01 -1.61 10.90
CA ASP A 50 -6.40 -1.90 9.51
C ASP A 50 -5.60 -3.08 8.97
N PHE A 51 -4.27 -3.04 9.14
CA PHE A 51 -3.37 -4.08 8.63
C PHE A 51 -3.55 -5.42 9.35
N GLN A 52 -3.82 -5.42 10.65
CA GLN A 52 -4.15 -6.65 11.39
C GLN A 52 -5.47 -7.26 10.91
N SER A 53 -6.43 -6.44 10.49
CA SER A 53 -7.69 -6.91 9.91
C SER A 53 -7.42 -7.61 8.57
N SER A 54 -6.64 -7.00 7.67
CA SER A 54 -6.21 -7.65 6.41
C SER A 54 -5.44 -8.95 6.66
N LEU A 55 -4.51 -8.97 7.63
CA LEU A 55 -3.80 -10.20 8.00
C LEU A 55 -4.74 -11.29 8.53
N SER A 56 -5.88 -10.93 9.12
CA SER A 56 -6.88 -11.89 9.58
C SER A 56 -7.74 -12.42 8.44
N GLU A 57 -7.96 -11.64 7.39
CA GLU A 57 -8.64 -12.09 6.16
C GLU A 57 -7.75 -13.10 5.43
N VAL A 58 -6.45 -12.79 5.28
CA VAL A 58 -5.45 -13.74 4.74
C VAL A 58 -5.42 -15.05 5.54
N ASP A 59 -5.51 -15.02 6.87
CA ASP A 59 -5.58 -16.25 7.69
C ASP A 59 -6.81 -17.10 7.33
N GLN A 60 -7.98 -16.46 7.18
CA GLN A 60 -9.21 -17.17 6.84
C GLN A 60 -9.12 -17.82 5.47
N GLU A 61 -8.55 -17.11 4.50
CA GLU A 61 -8.33 -17.62 3.15
C GLU A 61 -7.30 -18.76 3.13
N LEU A 62 -6.19 -18.66 3.86
CA LEU A 62 -5.21 -19.74 4.00
C LEU A 62 -5.81 -20.99 4.66
N ASP A 63 -6.68 -20.81 5.66
CA ASP A 63 -7.36 -21.92 6.31
C ASP A 63 -8.41 -22.58 5.39
N GLN A 64 -9.09 -21.79 4.57
CA GLN A 64 -10.01 -22.32 3.56
C GLN A 64 -9.24 -23.06 2.45
N LEU A 65 -8.12 -22.50 2.00
CA LEU A 65 -7.26 -23.10 0.99
C LEU A 65 -6.69 -24.43 1.48
N ALA A 66 -6.18 -24.48 2.71
CA ALA A 66 -5.67 -25.72 3.30
C ALA A 66 -6.73 -26.84 3.37
N GLN A 67 -7.98 -26.49 3.67
CA GLN A 67 -9.09 -27.46 3.64
C GLN A 67 -9.36 -28.01 2.24
N ASN A 68 -9.25 -27.16 1.21
CA ASN A 68 -9.42 -27.59 -0.18
C ASN A 68 -8.26 -28.50 -0.61
N VAL A 69 -7.03 -28.17 -0.23
CA VAL A 69 -5.83 -28.97 -0.52
C VAL A 69 -5.89 -30.37 0.09
N ASP A 70 -6.48 -30.53 1.27
CA ASP A 70 -6.67 -31.84 1.88
C ASP A 70 -7.63 -32.76 1.09
N THR A 71 -8.33 -32.21 0.10
CA THR A 71 -9.25 -32.95 -0.77
C THR A 71 -8.70 -33.25 -2.17
N THR A 72 -7.52 -32.75 -2.52
CA THR A 72 -6.88 -32.96 -3.84
C THR A 72 -6.00 -34.23 -3.87
N GLY A 73 -5.44 -34.57 -5.04
CA GLY A 73 -4.58 -35.75 -5.22
C GLY A 73 -3.19 -35.63 -4.56
N GLU A 74 -2.59 -36.76 -4.15
CA GLU A 74 -1.38 -36.83 -3.30
C GLU A 74 -0.17 -36.01 -3.80
N GLU A 75 0.07 -35.92 -5.11
CA GLU A 75 1.21 -35.17 -5.69
C GLU A 75 0.96 -33.66 -5.69
N ALA A 76 -0.22 -33.24 -6.15
CA ALA A 76 -0.66 -31.84 -6.08
C ALA A 76 -0.77 -31.34 -4.63
N GLN A 77 -1.11 -32.24 -3.70
CA GLN A 77 -1.19 -31.93 -2.29
C GLN A 77 0.18 -31.56 -1.69
N ALA A 78 1.27 -32.23 -2.09
CA ALA A 78 2.60 -31.96 -1.55
C ALA A 78 3.13 -30.59 -1.98
N GLU A 79 3.03 -30.25 -3.26
CA GLU A 79 3.47 -28.95 -3.80
C GLU A 79 2.67 -27.80 -3.18
N MET A 80 1.34 -27.96 -3.08
CA MET A 80 0.49 -26.93 -2.49
C MET A 80 0.66 -26.80 -0.97
N GLN A 81 1.07 -27.86 -0.27
CA GLN A 81 1.43 -27.78 1.15
C GLN A 81 2.68 -26.93 1.38
N ASP A 82 3.69 -27.07 0.53
CA ASP A 82 4.91 -26.27 0.60
C ASP A 82 4.59 -24.78 0.34
N GLU A 83 3.76 -24.48 -0.67
CA GLU A 83 3.30 -23.11 -0.97
C GLU A 83 2.48 -22.51 0.19
N LEU A 84 1.53 -23.27 0.74
CA LEU A 84 0.75 -22.87 1.91
C LEU A 84 1.64 -22.61 3.14
N GLU A 85 2.70 -23.38 3.33
CA GLU A 85 3.65 -23.16 4.41
C GLU A 85 4.42 -21.84 4.19
N ASP A 86 4.93 -21.59 2.99
CA ASP A 86 5.61 -20.33 2.66
C ASP A 86 4.71 -19.11 2.89
N LEU A 87 3.47 -19.15 2.39
CA LEU A 87 2.48 -18.09 2.59
C LEU A 87 2.21 -17.84 4.07
N ARG A 88 2.02 -18.90 4.87
CA ARG A 88 1.84 -18.79 6.32
C ARG A 88 3.06 -18.17 7.01
N GLN A 89 4.27 -18.56 6.61
CA GLN A 89 5.51 -18.01 7.16
C GLN A 89 5.67 -16.52 6.82
N ARG A 90 5.42 -16.13 5.56
CA ARG A 90 5.45 -14.73 5.10
C ARG A 90 4.41 -13.89 5.82
N ARG A 91 3.18 -14.37 5.91
CA ARG A 91 2.09 -13.73 6.68
C ARG A 91 2.48 -13.54 8.14
N GLN A 92 3.02 -14.57 8.80
CA GLN A 92 3.42 -14.48 10.21
C GLN A 92 4.57 -13.48 10.40
N LYS A 93 5.57 -13.49 9.51
CA LYS A 93 6.67 -12.54 9.53
C LYS A 93 6.15 -11.11 9.36
N LEU A 94 5.20 -10.90 8.45
CA LEU A 94 4.57 -9.61 8.21
C LEU A 94 3.79 -9.12 9.44
N GLY A 95 3.02 -10.00 10.08
CA GLY A 95 2.32 -9.71 11.34
C GLY A 95 3.26 -9.26 12.45
N ARG A 96 4.39 -9.97 12.67
CA ARG A 96 5.39 -9.56 13.67
C ARG A 96 5.99 -8.19 13.35
N ARG A 97 6.18 -7.86 12.06
CA ARG A 97 6.69 -6.55 11.67
C ARG A 97 5.70 -5.43 11.97
N VAL A 98 4.40 -5.68 11.79
CA VAL A 98 3.32 -4.73 12.11
C VAL A 98 3.19 -4.53 13.62
N GLU A 99 3.22 -5.61 14.41
CA GLU A 99 3.18 -5.54 15.87
C GLU A 99 4.33 -4.68 16.42
N ASN A 100 5.53 -4.92 15.93
CA ASN A 100 6.76 -4.21 16.33
C ASN A 100 6.96 -2.88 15.61
N LEU A 101 6.02 -2.46 14.75
CA LEU A 101 6.13 -1.21 14.02
C LEU A 101 6.12 -0.05 15.02
N ASN A 102 7.19 0.71 15.02
CA ASN A 102 7.30 2.01 15.67
C ASN A 102 7.95 2.94 14.65
N ALA A 103 7.57 4.21 14.65
CA ALA A 103 8.15 5.20 13.76
C ALA A 103 8.59 6.42 14.55
N SER A 104 9.80 6.89 14.29
CA SER A 104 10.37 8.07 14.94
C SER A 104 10.03 9.37 14.19
N GLY A 105 9.31 9.25 13.06
CA GLY A 105 8.90 10.37 12.23
C GLY A 105 8.03 9.95 11.04
N ARG A 106 7.36 10.95 10.42
CA ARG A 106 6.41 10.73 9.32
C ARG A 106 7.00 10.02 8.10
N GLU A 107 8.22 10.37 7.69
CA GLU A 107 8.82 9.75 6.49
C GLU A 107 9.23 8.29 6.73
N GLU A 108 9.76 7.97 7.92
CA GLU A 108 10.05 6.58 8.31
C GLU A 108 8.76 5.75 8.34
N PHE A 109 7.69 6.33 8.90
CA PHE A 109 6.39 5.68 8.92
C PHE A 109 5.87 5.42 7.50
N ARG A 110 5.93 6.43 6.61
CA ARG A 110 5.46 6.33 5.21
C ARG A 110 6.20 5.24 4.45
N GLN A 111 7.53 5.20 4.53
CA GLN A 111 8.35 4.18 3.86
C GLN A 111 8.05 2.78 4.40
N THR A 112 7.91 2.66 5.72
CA THR A 112 7.61 1.35 6.34
C THR A 112 6.22 0.87 5.98
N ARG A 113 5.22 1.76 5.98
CA ARG A 113 3.85 1.48 5.53
C ARG A 113 3.83 0.98 4.09
N ALA A 114 4.49 1.70 3.17
CA ALA A 114 4.56 1.28 1.76
C ALA A 114 5.20 -0.10 1.60
N ASN A 115 6.28 -0.38 2.33
CA ASN A 115 6.93 -1.69 2.28
C ASN A 115 6.05 -2.82 2.87
N LEU A 116 5.30 -2.54 3.94
CA LEU A 116 4.36 -3.51 4.52
C LEU A 116 3.19 -3.79 3.57
N GLN A 117 2.64 -2.76 2.93
CA GLN A 117 1.57 -2.92 1.93
C GLN A 117 2.05 -3.72 0.71
N SER A 118 3.25 -3.45 0.19
CA SER A 118 3.83 -4.24 -0.90
C SER A 118 3.96 -5.73 -0.55
N GLN A 119 4.41 -6.07 0.66
CA GLN A 119 4.44 -7.47 1.10
C GLN A 119 3.07 -8.09 1.31
N MET A 120 2.06 -7.29 1.70
CA MET A 120 0.68 -7.77 1.78
C MET A 120 0.17 -8.11 0.38
N ASN A 121 0.34 -7.20 -0.58
CA ASN A 121 -0.08 -7.41 -1.96
C ASN A 121 0.59 -8.66 -2.57
N GLU A 122 1.88 -8.89 -2.28
CA GLU A 122 2.57 -10.12 -2.71
C GLU A 122 1.92 -11.38 -2.13
N ILE A 123 1.56 -11.38 -0.84
CA ILE A 123 0.88 -12.53 -0.21
C ILE A 123 -0.51 -12.74 -0.81
N GLU A 124 -1.28 -11.67 -1.01
CA GLU A 124 -2.62 -11.76 -1.59
C GLU A 124 -2.60 -12.23 -3.04
N ARG A 125 -1.61 -11.78 -3.83
CA ARG A 125 -1.39 -12.26 -5.20
C ARG A 125 -1.16 -13.77 -5.22
N ASP A 126 -0.17 -14.23 -4.46
CA ASP A 126 0.22 -15.65 -4.44
C ASP A 126 -0.92 -16.52 -3.89
N LEU A 127 -1.71 -15.99 -2.95
CA LEU A 127 -2.90 -16.65 -2.42
C LEU A 127 -4.01 -16.82 -3.47
N VAL A 128 -4.23 -15.83 -4.34
CA VAL A 128 -5.19 -15.93 -5.45
C VAL A 128 -4.74 -17.01 -6.45
N VAL A 129 -3.46 -17.03 -6.81
CA VAL A 129 -2.89 -18.07 -7.69
C VAL A 129 -3.10 -19.44 -7.08
N ALA A 130 -2.64 -19.65 -5.84
CA ALA A 130 -2.76 -20.92 -5.14
C ALA A 130 -4.22 -21.37 -5.03
N ARG A 131 -5.16 -20.44 -4.75
CA ARG A 131 -6.59 -20.75 -4.72
C ARG A 131 -7.10 -21.27 -6.06
N LEU A 132 -6.75 -20.61 -7.17
CA LEU A 132 -7.20 -21.00 -8.50
C LEU A 132 -6.55 -22.30 -9.00
N GLU A 133 -5.31 -22.59 -8.57
CA GLU A 133 -4.64 -23.86 -8.84
C GLU A 133 -5.31 -25.04 -8.13
N THR A 134 -5.85 -24.85 -6.93
CA THR A 134 -6.58 -25.91 -6.21
C THR A 134 -7.95 -26.25 -6.78
N VAL A 135 -8.45 -25.47 -7.74
CA VAL A 135 -9.75 -25.73 -8.36
C VAL A 135 -9.64 -26.89 -9.35
N GLU A 136 -10.38 -27.97 -9.16
CA GLU A 136 -10.21 -29.17 -9.99
C GLU A 136 -10.99 -29.12 -11.31
N THR A 137 -12.11 -28.38 -11.35
CA THR A 137 -12.99 -28.39 -12.52
C THR A 137 -12.98 -27.08 -13.27
N LYS A 138 -13.10 -27.16 -14.60
CA LYS A 138 -13.25 -25.99 -15.47
C LYS A 138 -14.42 -25.09 -15.05
N GLU A 139 -15.54 -25.68 -14.64
CA GLU A 139 -16.72 -24.92 -14.22
C GLU A 139 -16.45 -24.10 -12.95
N GLU A 140 -15.84 -24.70 -11.93
CA GLU A 140 -15.48 -24.00 -10.70
C GLU A 140 -14.40 -22.93 -10.97
N PHE A 141 -13.45 -23.21 -11.85
CA PHE A 141 -12.38 -22.26 -12.19
C PHE A 141 -12.97 -21.02 -12.86
N VAL A 142 -13.84 -21.22 -13.85
CA VAL A 142 -14.57 -20.15 -14.53
C VAL A 142 -15.38 -19.31 -13.55
N GLN A 143 -16.09 -19.95 -12.61
CA GLN A 143 -16.85 -19.23 -11.58
C GLN A 143 -15.95 -18.41 -10.65
N ALA A 144 -14.80 -18.95 -10.25
CA ALA A 144 -13.85 -18.27 -9.39
C ALA A 144 -13.23 -17.04 -10.09
N VAL A 145 -12.81 -17.17 -11.35
CA VAL A 145 -12.28 -16.05 -12.15
C VAL A 145 -13.34 -14.97 -12.35
N GLN A 146 -14.57 -15.34 -12.71
CA GLN A 146 -15.67 -14.38 -12.87
C GLN A 146 -15.98 -13.61 -11.57
N ALA A 147 -15.87 -14.28 -10.42
CA ALA A 147 -16.07 -13.63 -9.13
C ALA A 147 -14.97 -12.58 -8.86
N GLU A 148 -13.71 -12.92 -9.11
CA GLU A 148 -12.58 -11.99 -8.95
C GLU A 148 -12.65 -10.81 -9.92
N MET A 149 -12.95 -11.06 -11.20
CA MET A 149 -13.11 -9.98 -12.20
C MET A 149 -14.19 -8.98 -11.79
N LYS A 150 -15.29 -9.46 -11.22
CA LYS A 150 -16.35 -8.60 -10.68
C LYS A 150 -15.89 -7.78 -9.47
N GLU A 151 -15.03 -8.32 -8.63
CA GLU A 151 -14.45 -7.57 -7.51
C GLU A 151 -13.46 -6.51 -8.00
N ILE A 152 -12.62 -6.85 -8.97
CA ILE A 152 -11.71 -5.93 -9.67
C ILE A 152 -12.49 -4.76 -10.28
N ASP A 153 -13.58 -5.03 -11.01
CA ASP A 153 -14.50 -4.01 -11.52
C ASP A 153 -14.99 -3.05 -10.43
N GLN A 154 -15.50 -3.60 -9.34
CA GLN A 154 -16.04 -2.79 -8.24
C GLN A 154 -14.96 -1.94 -7.57
N ARG A 155 -13.73 -2.41 -7.56
CA ARG A 155 -12.59 -1.71 -6.97
C ARG A 155 -12.07 -0.62 -7.91
N MET A 156 -11.96 -0.87 -9.22
CA MET A 156 -11.64 0.17 -10.20
C MET A 156 -12.68 1.29 -10.19
N ASN A 157 -13.97 0.94 -10.12
CA ASN A 157 -15.04 1.93 -10.01
C ASN A 157 -14.95 2.78 -8.73
N ARG A 158 -14.50 2.19 -7.61
CA ARG A 158 -14.24 2.93 -6.38
C ARG A 158 -13.03 3.84 -6.51
N LEU A 159 -11.94 3.34 -7.09
CA LEU A 159 -10.72 4.11 -7.35
C LEU A 159 -11.01 5.34 -8.22
N GLU A 160 -11.82 5.18 -9.26
CA GLU A 160 -12.27 6.28 -10.13
C GLU A 160 -13.09 7.32 -9.34
N GLN A 161 -14.02 6.90 -8.51
CA GLN A 161 -14.82 7.81 -7.66
C GLN A 161 -13.95 8.57 -6.64
N GLU A 162 -12.96 7.92 -6.04
CA GLU A 162 -12.00 8.57 -5.15
C GLU A 162 -11.17 9.63 -5.91
N LEU A 163 -10.81 9.32 -7.16
CA LEU A 163 -10.03 10.22 -8.00
C LEU A 163 -10.81 11.48 -8.41
N GLU A 164 -12.11 11.39 -8.66
CA GLU A 164 -12.97 12.55 -8.96
C GLU A 164 -12.89 13.64 -7.86
N GLY A 165 -12.65 13.24 -6.61
CA GLY A 165 -12.48 14.14 -5.47
C GLY A 165 -11.06 14.67 -5.25
N ALA A 166 -10.06 14.17 -5.99
CA ALA A 166 -8.65 14.48 -5.78
C ALA A 166 -8.20 15.79 -6.47
N GLU A 167 -6.98 16.24 -6.17
CA GLU A 167 -6.36 17.39 -6.85
C GLU A 167 -6.06 17.08 -8.33
N LYS A 168 -6.15 18.09 -9.21
CA LYS A 168 -6.04 17.89 -10.68
C LYS A 168 -4.77 17.20 -11.15
N ASN A 169 -3.64 17.43 -10.49
CA ASN A 169 -2.37 16.78 -10.82
C ASN A 169 -2.39 15.29 -10.46
N LEU A 170 -3.00 14.91 -9.32
CA LEU A 170 -3.21 13.52 -8.96
C LEU A 170 -4.22 12.85 -9.92
N GLN A 171 -5.26 13.58 -10.33
CA GLN A 171 -6.23 13.11 -11.34
C GLN A 171 -5.52 12.66 -12.62
N SER A 172 -4.69 13.51 -13.22
CA SER A 172 -4.01 13.14 -14.46
C SER A 172 -3.06 11.94 -14.33
N GLU A 173 -2.34 11.80 -13.21
CA GLU A 173 -1.43 10.66 -12.99
C GLU A 173 -2.20 9.34 -12.85
N TYR A 174 -3.29 9.33 -12.08
CA TYR A 174 -4.04 8.10 -11.82
C TYR A 174 -5.07 7.79 -12.91
N GLU A 175 -5.49 8.75 -13.73
CA GLU A 175 -6.25 8.50 -14.96
C GLU A 175 -5.42 7.64 -15.94
N GLU A 176 -4.11 7.88 -16.04
CA GLU A 176 -3.20 7.06 -16.84
C GLU A 176 -3.09 5.64 -16.27
N LYS A 177 -2.86 5.51 -14.95
CA LYS A 177 -2.85 4.20 -14.27
C LYS A 177 -4.15 3.43 -14.44
N LEU A 178 -5.31 4.08 -14.27
CA LEU A 178 -6.63 3.48 -14.48
C LEU A 178 -6.85 3.05 -15.94
N THR A 179 -6.28 3.78 -16.89
CA THR A 179 -6.35 3.40 -18.30
C THR A 179 -5.52 2.13 -18.55
N THR A 180 -4.32 2.03 -17.98
CA THR A 180 -3.50 0.81 -18.05
C THR A 180 -4.23 -0.38 -17.45
N LEU A 181 -4.73 -0.27 -16.22
CA LEU A 181 -5.48 -1.34 -15.54
C LEU A 181 -6.69 -1.81 -16.34
N ARG A 182 -7.41 -0.89 -17.02
CA ARG A 182 -8.54 -1.25 -17.88
C ARG A 182 -8.13 -1.99 -19.15
N ASN A 183 -6.99 -1.65 -19.74
CA ASN A 183 -6.48 -2.37 -20.90
C ASN A 183 -6.03 -3.77 -20.51
N GLU A 184 -5.34 -3.92 -19.37
CA GLU A 184 -4.95 -5.22 -18.83
C GLU A 184 -6.16 -6.09 -18.48
N GLN A 185 -7.21 -5.47 -17.94
CA GLN A 185 -8.50 -6.14 -17.74
C GLN A 185 -9.10 -6.63 -19.06
N GLU A 186 -9.11 -5.80 -20.11
CA GLU A 186 -9.65 -6.16 -21.43
C GLU A 186 -8.87 -7.33 -22.05
N ASP A 187 -7.54 -7.29 -21.98
CA ASP A 187 -6.66 -8.36 -22.46
C ASP A 187 -6.91 -9.68 -21.70
N LEU A 188 -7.11 -9.60 -20.38
CA LEU A 188 -7.46 -10.75 -19.54
C LEU A 188 -8.86 -11.28 -19.86
N GLU A 189 -9.84 -10.41 -20.14
CA GLU A 189 -11.20 -10.82 -20.56
C GLU A 189 -11.19 -11.57 -21.90
N GLU A 190 -10.35 -11.13 -22.85
CA GLU A 190 -10.16 -11.83 -24.12
C GLU A 190 -9.58 -13.24 -23.88
N THR A 191 -8.48 -13.32 -23.14
CA THR A 191 -7.81 -14.59 -22.81
C THR A 191 -8.74 -15.53 -22.03
N PHE A 192 -9.52 -14.98 -21.09
CA PHE A 192 -10.49 -15.74 -20.32
C PHE A 192 -11.65 -16.27 -21.19
N SER A 193 -12.15 -15.48 -22.14
CA SER A 193 -13.19 -15.89 -23.09
C SER A 193 -12.71 -17.04 -24.00
N GLU A 194 -11.43 -17.03 -24.40
CA GLU A 194 -10.81 -18.14 -25.11
C GLU A 194 -10.74 -19.40 -24.22
N LEU A 195 -10.26 -19.24 -22.97
CA LEU A 195 -10.20 -20.32 -21.98
C LEU A 195 -11.60 -20.94 -21.72
N GLU A 196 -12.66 -20.13 -21.60
CA GLU A 196 -14.03 -20.60 -21.41
C GLU A 196 -14.50 -21.50 -22.57
N GLN A 197 -14.06 -21.22 -23.79
CA GLN A 197 -14.41 -21.98 -24.99
C GLN A 197 -13.47 -23.17 -25.25
N ALA A 198 -12.29 -23.19 -24.61
CA ALA A 198 -11.26 -24.20 -24.79
C ALA A 198 -11.73 -25.63 -24.48
N GLY A 199 -11.14 -26.60 -25.18
CA GLY A 199 -11.25 -28.02 -24.80
C GLY A 199 -10.48 -28.32 -23.52
N SER A 200 -10.64 -29.52 -22.94
CA SER A 200 -10.00 -29.87 -21.66
C SER A 200 -8.48 -29.72 -21.67
N GLN A 201 -7.80 -30.11 -22.76
CA GLN A 201 -6.34 -30.00 -22.84
C GLN A 201 -5.88 -28.53 -22.84
N GLU A 202 -6.49 -27.72 -23.70
CA GLU A 202 -6.18 -26.30 -23.85
C GLU A 202 -6.54 -25.51 -22.57
N PHE A 203 -7.62 -25.89 -21.88
CA PHE A 203 -7.93 -25.36 -20.55
C PHE A 203 -6.80 -25.59 -19.54
N GLU A 204 -6.25 -26.81 -19.44
CA GLU A 204 -5.14 -27.08 -18.51
C GLU A 204 -3.87 -26.29 -18.87
N GLU A 205 -3.66 -25.99 -20.15
CA GLU A 205 -2.53 -25.19 -20.62
C GLU A 205 -2.72 -23.69 -20.32
N MET A 206 -3.94 -23.16 -20.41
CA MET A 206 -4.24 -21.73 -20.26
C MET A 206 -4.55 -21.31 -18.81
N ARG A 207 -5.07 -22.21 -17.96
CA ARG A 207 -5.58 -21.84 -16.63
C ARG A 207 -4.54 -21.22 -15.70
N ALA A 208 -3.27 -21.60 -15.83
CA ALA A 208 -2.20 -21.04 -15.03
C ALA A 208 -1.89 -19.59 -15.42
N GLU A 209 -1.87 -19.31 -16.73
CA GLU A 209 -1.67 -17.95 -17.27
C GLU A 209 -2.80 -17.02 -16.84
N VAL A 210 -4.05 -17.45 -16.99
CA VAL A 210 -5.22 -16.67 -16.53
C VAL A 210 -5.19 -16.41 -15.02
N ALA A 211 -4.75 -17.38 -14.21
CA ALA A 211 -4.63 -17.21 -12.76
C ALA A 211 -3.56 -16.17 -12.40
N GLU A 212 -2.41 -16.23 -13.06
CA GLU A 212 -1.29 -15.28 -12.87
C GLU A 212 -1.66 -13.86 -13.31
N ASP A 213 -2.26 -13.71 -14.49
CA ASP A 213 -2.66 -12.41 -15.03
C ASP A 213 -3.75 -11.75 -14.17
N LEU A 214 -4.72 -12.54 -13.70
CA LEU A 214 -5.74 -12.08 -12.77
C LEU A 214 -5.14 -11.61 -11.44
N ALA A 215 -4.22 -12.39 -10.89
CA ALA A 215 -3.55 -12.06 -9.63
C ALA A 215 -2.66 -10.81 -9.78
N ALA A 216 -1.98 -10.66 -10.91
CA ALA A 216 -1.20 -9.48 -11.25
C ALA A 216 -2.08 -8.23 -11.34
N LEU A 217 -3.16 -8.27 -12.14
CA LEU A 217 -4.11 -7.17 -12.28
C LEU A 217 -4.68 -6.72 -10.92
N ARG A 218 -5.07 -7.69 -10.08
CA ARG A 218 -5.50 -7.41 -8.71
C ARG A 218 -4.41 -6.69 -7.92
N SER A 219 -3.19 -7.22 -7.88
CA SER A 219 -2.07 -6.62 -7.15
C SER A 219 -1.75 -5.19 -7.61
N GLU A 220 -1.82 -4.91 -8.91
CA GLU A 220 -1.60 -3.57 -9.46
C GLU A 220 -2.71 -2.58 -9.06
N LEU A 221 -3.96 -3.03 -9.07
CA LEU A 221 -5.10 -2.25 -8.57
C LEU A 221 -5.00 -1.96 -7.06
N ASP A 222 -4.59 -2.96 -6.26
CA ASP A 222 -4.28 -2.81 -4.83
C ASP A 222 -3.21 -1.74 -4.60
N GLN A 223 -2.13 -1.81 -5.37
CA GLN A 223 -1.04 -0.84 -5.29
C GLN A 223 -1.54 0.56 -5.64
N ALA A 224 -2.23 0.73 -6.77
CA ALA A 224 -2.76 2.03 -7.20
C ALA A 224 -3.72 2.61 -6.15
N THR A 225 -4.60 1.79 -5.59
CA THR A 225 -5.54 2.23 -4.52
C THR A 225 -4.79 2.68 -3.27
N ASN A 226 -3.79 1.91 -2.84
CA ASN A 226 -2.99 2.22 -1.66
C ASN A 226 -2.15 3.49 -1.83
N GLU A 227 -1.59 3.70 -3.02
CA GLU A 227 -0.83 4.91 -3.35
C GLU A 227 -1.75 6.14 -3.41
N LEU A 228 -2.94 6.03 -4.03
CA LEU A 228 -3.89 7.15 -4.08
C LEU A 228 -4.33 7.55 -2.68
N ARG A 229 -4.75 6.57 -1.85
CA ARG A 229 -5.17 6.81 -0.46
C ARG A 229 -4.07 7.54 0.33
N GLN A 230 -2.81 7.19 0.11
CA GLN A 230 -1.67 7.90 0.72
C GLN A 230 -1.51 9.32 0.19
N ALA A 231 -1.69 9.54 -1.11
CA ALA A 231 -1.56 10.85 -1.74
C ALA A 231 -2.67 11.83 -1.32
N ILE A 232 -3.91 11.34 -1.11
CA ILE A 232 -5.07 12.16 -0.73
C ILE A 232 -5.24 12.30 0.78
N SER A 233 -4.60 11.44 1.59
CA SER A 233 -4.63 11.56 3.05
C SER A 233 -4.06 12.93 3.45
N PRO A 234 -4.78 13.73 4.25
CA PRO A 234 -4.41 15.11 4.50
C PRO A 234 -3.03 15.18 5.15
N GLN A 235 -2.11 15.88 4.48
CA GLN A 235 -0.90 16.42 5.10
C GLN A 235 -1.34 17.44 6.17
N THR A 236 -1.75 16.97 7.33
CA THR A 236 -2.05 17.86 8.45
C THR A 236 -0.71 18.39 8.98
N ALA A 237 -0.52 19.71 8.79
CA ALA A 237 0.54 20.58 9.30
C ALA A 237 1.90 20.61 8.55
N SER A 238 1.93 21.24 7.37
CA SER A 238 3.06 22.09 6.94
C SER A 238 2.64 23.12 5.89
N ARG A 239 1.48 23.77 6.12
CA ARG A 239 1.06 24.91 5.32
C ARG A 239 0.53 26.03 6.20
N ASP A 240 1.35 26.44 7.15
CA ASP A 240 1.29 27.77 7.78
C ASP A 240 2.72 28.30 7.87
N GLY A 241 3.10 29.21 6.95
CA GLY A 241 4.41 29.85 6.99
C GLY A 241 4.92 30.51 5.71
N GLU A 242 4.07 31.18 4.93
CA GLU A 242 4.51 32.27 4.04
C GLU A 242 3.63 33.51 4.22
#